data_AF-A0A9P8SF06-F1
#
_entry.id   AF-A0A9P8SF06-F1
#
_cell.length_a   1.000
_cell.length_b   1.000
_cell.length_c   1.000
_cell.angle_alpha   90.00
_cell.angle_beta   90.00
_cell.angle_gamma   90.00
#
_symmetry.space_group_name_H-M   'P 1'
#
loop_
_entity.id
_entity.type
_entity.pdbx_description
1 polymer ?
#
loop_
_entity_poly.entity_id
_entity_poly.type
_entity_poly.pdbx_seq_one_letter_code
_entity_poly.pdbx_strand_id
1 'polypeptide(L)'
;MDIQGAFDTVLRNRLLLRLREQGWPTNLETAARATRAAGELIQWGADNGVVFDPGKTEVIHFTRPRYKGDLPSVWHGSVEKEPQQDLRWLGVWYDRKLSFRTHVEKWAAKAMTAAGFLQNLSNTRRGIPPRSTRHAVTACVLPILYTAPMYVPSRITYLKNRIQLTLNVAMRAIAPVWCTMPIVALHRETGIPPATLLLADAQRRAAPDPTGGVDKTQAARDFHSWLRVCPEDTLIVYTDGSQSEDGACGYGYSVWLGPSEVTYGSGRVLLAEVYDAEVEGALEGLRAALTWSPRTPDQQWPIVVCLDNTAAIRAIRGSPSISSQAAAEKFAEAAARHGDVSTRWCPGHTGIAGNERADQLAKEGCRAEGPDRSPTYANIKRQAKAAARRDFQDWWAAGP
;
A
#
# COMPACT_ATOMS: atom_id res chain seq x y z
N MET A 1 -9.88 -15.78 12.37
CA MET A 1 -9.98 -15.57 10.91
C MET A 1 -10.03 -14.07 10.69
N ASP A 2 -8.96 -13.50 10.17
CA ASP A 2 -8.89 -12.08 9.79
C ASP A 2 -8.97 -11.99 8.26
N ILE A 3 -9.74 -11.04 7.75
CA ILE A 3 -9.95 -10.90 6.30
C ILE A 3 -9.01 -9.82 5.79
N GLN A 4 -7.98 -10.24 5.05
CA GLN A 4 -7.03 -9.35 4.41
C GLN A 4 -7.76 -8.36 3.47
N GLY A 5 -7.61 -7.06 3.70
CA GLY A 5 -8.25 -6.03 2.85
C GLY A 5 -9.78 -5.95 2.96
N ALA A 6 -10.36 -6.37 4.09
CA ALA A 6 -11.81 -6.37 4.34
C ALA A 6 -12.51 -5.02 4.06
N PHE A 7 -11.79 -3.90 4.20
CA PHE A 7 -12.35 -2.56 4.00
C PHE A 7 -12.02 -1.95 2.63
N ASP A 8 -10.98 -2.43 1.94
CA ASP A 8 -10.53 -1.86 0.65
C ASP A 8 -11.34 -2.39 -0.55
N THR A 9 -11.81 -3.63 -0.48
CA THR A 9 -12.60 -4.29 -1.53
C THR A 9 -14.09 -3.99 -1.45
N VAL A 10 -14.51 -3.34 -0.36
CA VAL A 10 -15.91 -3.25 0.00
C VAL A 10 -16.45 -1.88 -0.36
N LEU A 11 -17.05 -1.78 -1.55
CA LEU A 11 -17.87 -0.62 -1.93
C LEU A 11 -18.94 -0.42 -0.85
N ARG A 12 -18.86 0.67 -0.09
CA ARG A 12 -19.75 1.00 1.05
C ARG A 12 -21.24 0.75 0.78
N ASN A 13 -21.72 1.13 -0.41
CA ASN A 13 -23.11 0.91 -0.80
C ASN A 13 -23.41 -0.56 -1.11
N ARG A 14 -22.43 -1.30 -1.65
CA ARG A 14 -22.52 -2.72 -1.98
C ARG A 14 -22.43 -3.61 -0.72
N LEU A 15 -21.64 -3.21 0.29
CA LEU A 15 -21.64 -3.85 1.62
C LEU A 15 -23.02 -3.82 2.24
N LEU A 16 -23.55 -2.60 2.43
CA LEU A 16 -24.82 -2.38 3.09
C LEU A 16 -26.01 -2.91 2.27
N LEU A 17 -25.83 -3.18 0.97
CA LEU A 17 -26.79 -3.90 0.13
C LEU A 17 -26.67 -5.42 0.35
N ARG A 18 -25.46 -6.00 0.24
CA ARG A 18 -25.22 -7.43 0.46
C ARG A 18 -25.59 -7.88 1.87
N LEU A 19 -25.26 -7.10 2.91
CA LEU A 19 -25.65 -7.39 4.29
C LEU A 19 -27.18 -7.47 4.40
N ARG A 20 -27.93 -6.62 3.69
CA ARG A 20 -29.40 -6.66 3.75
C ARG A 20 -29.99 -7.78 2.90
N GLU A 21 -29.41 -8.09 1.74
CA GLU A 21 -29.75 -9.28 0.93
C GLU A 21 -29.50 -10.58 1.72
N GLN A 22 -28.50 -10.57 2.60
CA GLN A 22 -28.22 -11.63 3.57
C GLN A 22 -29.10 -11.58 4.83
N GLY A 23 -30.10 -10.68 4.88
CA GLY A 23 -31.05 -10.61 6.00
C GLY A 23 -30.49 -10.03 7.30
N TRP A 24 -29.48 -9.15 7.23
CA TRP A 24 -28.90 -8.58 8.45
C TRP A 24 -29.92 -7.73 9.24
N PRO A 25 -29.88 -7.81 10.60
CA PRO A 25 -30.88 -7.26 11.50
C PRO A 25 -30.99 -5.74 11.47
N THR A 26 -32.14 -5.22 11.92
CA THR A 26 -32.37 -3.78 12.10
C THR A 26 -31.45 -3.17 13.17
N ASN A 27 -31.34 -1.84 13.23
CA ASN A 27 -30.56 -1.17 14.29
C ASN A 27 -31.07 -1.51 15.70
N LEU A 28 -32.39 -1.69 15.87
CA LEU A 28 -33.01 -2.09 17.13
C LEU A 28 -32.59 -3.50 17.53
N GLU A 29 -32.68 -4.45 16.61
CA GLU A 29 -32.23 -5.82 16.86
C GLU A 29 -30.72 -5.90 17.09
N THR A 30 -29.94 -5.08 16.38
CA THR A 30 -28.48 -5.00 16.56
C THR A 30 -28.12 -4.43 17.93
N ALA A 31 -28.82 -3.39 18.39
CA ALA A 31 -28.64 -2.83 19.73
C ALA A 31 -29.04 -3.82 20.83
N ALA A 32 -30.14 -4.56 20.64
CA ALA A 32 -30.57 -5.61 21.55
C ALA A 32 -29.54 -6.76 21.62
N ARG A 33 -28.99 -7.18 20.47
CA ARG A 33 -27.90 -8.17 20.42
C ARG A 33 -26.64 -7.66 21.10
N ALA A 34 -26.24 -6.41 20.84
CA ALA A 34 -25.09 -5.78 21.49
C ALA A 34 -25.26 -5.68 23.01
N THR A 35 -26.47 -5.36 23.48
CA THR A 35 -26.82 -5.30 24.90
C THR A 35 -26.68 -6.67 25.55
N ARG A 36 -27.20 -7.74 24.92
CA ARG A 36 -27.04 -9.11 25.43
C ARG A 36 -25.57 -9.53 25.48
N ALA A 37 -24.83 -9.29 24.40
CA ALA A 37 -23.41 -9.62 24.33
C ALA A 37 -22.58 -8.84 25.37
N ALA A 38 -22.91 -7.57 25.64
CA ALA A 38 -22.30 -6.80 26.71
C ALA A 38 -22.58 -7.43 28.09
N GLY A 39 -23.82 -7.86 28.33
CA GLY A 39 -24.19 -8.59 29.56
C GLY A 39 -23.41 -9.90 29.74
N GLU A 40 -23.31 -10.72 28.68
CA GLU A 40 -22.53 -11.96 28.68
C GLU A 40 -21.04 -11.70 28.95
N LEU A 41 -20.46 -10.65 28.34
CA LEU A 41 -19.07 -10.24 28.58
C LEU A 41 -18.85 -9.77 30.02
N ILE A 42 -19.79 -9.01 30.58
CA ILE A 42 -19.70 -8.55 31.98
C ILE A 42 -19.75 -9.74 32.94
N GLN A 43 -20.66 -10.69 32.70
CA GLN A 43 -20.76 -11.90 33.52
C GLN A 43 -19.48 -12.74 33.41
N TRP A 44 -19.00 -12.99 32.19
CA TRP A 44 -17.75 -13.70 31.97
C TRP A 44 -16.57 -12.98 32.64
N GLY A 45 -16.54 -11.65 32.58
CA GLY A 45 -15.55 -10.84 33.29
C GLY A 45 -15.60 -11.11 34.78
N ALA A 46 -16.78 -11.03 35.40
CA ALA A 46 -16.96 -11.30 36.82
C ALA A 46 -16.48 -12.72 37.19
N ASP A 47 -16.83 -13.73 36.39
CA ASP A 47 -16.41 -15.12 36.61
C ASP A 47 -14.88 -15.31 36.51
N ASN A 48 -14.19 -14.42 35.78
CA ASN A 48 -12.74 -14.42 35.58
C ASN A 48 -12.00 -13.31 36.37
N GLY A 49 -12.68 -12.63 37.29
CA GLY A 49 -12.08 -11.55 38.10
C GLY A 49 -11.74 -10.26 37.34
N VAL A 50 -12.37 -10.02 36.20
CA VAL A 50 -12.24 -8.81 35.37
C VAL A 50 -13.48 -7.93 35.51
N VAL A 51 -13.29 -6.66 35.87
CA VAL A 51 -14.37 -5.68 35.96
C VAL A 51 -14.28 -4.69 34.79
N PHE A 52 -15.35 -4.58 34.01
CA PHE A 52 -15.46 -3.60 32.94
C PHE A 52 -16.00 -2.28 33.46
N ASP A 53 -15.35 -1.18 33.10
CA ASP A 53 -15.74 0.17 33.50
C ASP A 53 -16.85 0.68 32.54
N PRO A 54 -18.08 0.93 33.04
CA PRO A 54 -19.13 1.48 32.22
C PRO A 54 -18.75 2.87 31.68
N GLY A 55 -18.01 3.69 32.42
CA GLY A 55 -17.59 5.03 32.00
C GLY A 55 -16.71 5.04 30.75
N LYS A 56 -15.96 3.97 30.50
CA LYS A 56 -15.11 3.79 29.31
C LYS A 56 -15.81 3.08 28.16
N THR A 57 -17.03 2.60 28.37
CA THR A 57 -17.81 1.94 27.33
C THR A 57 -18.50 2.97 26.47
N GLU A 58 -18.17 2.93 25.19
CA GLU A 58 -18.70 3.81 24.16
C GLU A 58 -19.41 2.96 23.10
N VAL A 59 -20.42 3.54 22.47
CA VAL A 59 -21.27 2.84 21.49
C VAL A 59 -21.39 3.71 20.26
N ILE A 60 -21.31 3.10 19.08
CA ILE A 60 -21.53 3.78 17.80
C ILE A 60 -22.32 2.86 16.87
N HIS A 61 -23.33 3.40 16.22
CA HIS A 61 -24.04 2.72 15.13
C HIS A 61 -23.46 3.16 13.80
N PHE A 62 -23.13 2.24 12.91
CA PHE A 62 -22.73 2.59 11.55
C PHE A 62 -23.96 2.65 10.64
N THR A 63 -24.20 3.81 10.00
CA THR A 63 -25.39 4.01 9.18
C THR A 63 -25.10 4.59 7.80
N ARG A 64 -26.10 4.50 6.92
CA ARG A 64 -26.07 5.17 5.60
C ARG A 64 -26.10 6.69 5.80
N PRO A 65 -25.48 7.49 4.91
CA PRO A 65 -25.43 8.94 5.06
C PRO A 65 -26.79 9.64 5.20
N ARG A 66 -27.86 9.03 4.66
CA ARG A 66 -29.23 9.53 4.65
C ARG A 66 -30.17 8.77 5.61
N TYR A 67 -29.64 7.93 6.48
CA TYR A 67 -30.48 7.25 7.48
C TYR A 67 -31.04 8.27 8.47
N LYS A 68 -32.36 8.26 8.67
CA LYS A 68 -33.10 9.16 9.57
C LYS A 68 -33.88 8.43 10.66
N GLY A 69 -33.75 7.11 10.76
CA GLY A 69 -34.41 6.34 11.80
C GLY A 69 -33.70 6.47 13.15
N ASP A 70 -34.31 5.91 14.18
CA ASP A 70 -33.78 5.95 15.53
C ASP A 70 -32.49 5.15 15.67
N LEU A 71 -31.63 5.64 16.57
CA LEU A 71 -30.36 5.02 16.94
C LEU A 71 -30.54 4.54 18.39
N PRO A 72 -31.02 3.31 18.59
CA PRO A 72 -31.34 2.84 19.93
C PRO A 72 -30.09 2.70 20.79
N SER A 73 -30.23 3.02 22.06
CA SER A 73 -29.18 2.84 23.08
C SER A 73 -28.83 1.38 23.28
N VAL A 74 -27.63 1.14 23.80
CA VAL A 74 -27.15 -0.18 24.23
C VAL A 74 -26.91 -0.14 25.73
N TRP A 75 -27.21 -1.23 26.44
CA TRP A 75 -27.03 -1.28 27.89
C TRP A 75 -25.72 -2.00 28.25
N HIS A 76 -24.90 -1.36 29.09
CA HIS A 76 -23.79 -1.98 29.81
C HIS A 76 -24.28 -2.31 31.21
N GLY A 77 -24.79 -3.53 31.42
CA GLY A 77 -25.45 -3.88 32.68
C GLY A 77 -26.67 -2.98 32.90
N SER A 78 -26.66 -2.21 33.99
CA SER A 78 -27.71 -1.24 34.32
C SER A 78 -27.47 0.17 33.75
N VAL A 79 -26.35 0.41 33.06
CA VAL A 79 -25.98 1.73 32.53
C VAL A 79 -26.35 1.83 31.06
N GLU A 80 -27.24 2.76 30.73
CA GLU A 80 -27.60 3.06 29.34
C GLU A 80 -26.46 3.81 28.62
N LYS A 81 -26.17 3.39 27.39
CA LYS A 81 -25.18 4.02 26.51
C LYS A 81 -25.84 4.54 25.24
N GLU A 82 -25.90 5.87 25.16
CA GLU A 82 -26.34 6.56 23.95
C GLU A 82 -25.30 6.43 22.83
N PRO A 83 -25.73 6.19 21.58
CA PRO A 83 -24.82 6.08 20.45
C PRO A 83 -24.15 7.42 20.10
N GLN A 84 -22.81 7.41 20.05
CA GLN A 84 -21.99 8.57 19.73
C GLN A 84 -21.92 8.84 18.21
N GLN A 85 -21.54 10.06 17.85
CA GLN A 85 -21.33 10.48 16.45
C GLN A 85 -19.99 9.99 15.90
N ASP A 86 -18.97 10.01 16.74
CA ASP A 86 -17.64 9.52 16.47
C ASP A 86 -17.03 8.85 17.71
N LEU A 87 -16.08 7.94 17.46
CA LEU A 87 -15.45 7.10 18.47
C LEU A 87 -13.98 6.90 18.10
N ARG A 88 -13.08 6.90 19.08
CA ARG A 88 -11.67 6.55 18.86
C ARG A 88 -11.40 5.10 19.27
N TRP A 89 -10.98 4.27 18.32
CA TRP A 89 -10.58 2.89 18.57
C TRP A 89 -9.21 2.61 17.97
N LEU A 90 -8.29 2.08 18.78
CA LEU A 90 -6.90 1.75 18.41
C LEU A 90 -6.16 2.89 17.66
N GLY A 91 -6.45 4.14 18.02
CA GLY A 91 -5.83 5.33 17.42
C GLY A 91 -6.54 5.89 16.19
N VAL A 92 -7.58 5.23 15.68
CA VAL A 92 -8.40 5.65 14.54
C VAL A 92 -9.73 6.22 15.02
N TRP A 93 -10.16 7.35 14.45
CA TRP A 93 -11.49 7.89 14.71
C TRP A 93 -12.48 7.39 13.66
N TYR A 94 -13.53 6.73 14.12
CA TYR A 94 -14.64 6.27 13.30
C TYR A 94 -15.81 7.20 13.52
N ASP A 95 -16.34 7.80 12.44
CA ASP A 95 -17.63 8.48 12.49
C ASP A 95 -18.76 7.53 12.09
N ARG A 96 -19.99 7.86 12.48
CA ARG A 96 -21.20 7.09 12.16
C ARG A 96 -21.32 6.72 10.69
N LYS A 97 -20.83 7.59 9.80
CA LYS A 97 -20.89 7.43 8.35
C LYS A 97 -19.63 6.76 7.79
N LEU A 98 -18.68 6.28 8.59
CA LEU A 98 -17.39 5.75 8.13
C LEU A 98 -16.75 6.63 7.06
N SER A 99 -16.89 7.95 7.20
CA SER A 99 -16.32 8.94 6.28
C SER A 99 -14.88 9.29 6.63
N PHE A 100 -14.43 8.91 7.83
CA PHE A 100 -13.17 9.26 8.48
C PHE A 100 -12.93 10.76 8.58
N ARG A 101 -13.99 11.58 8.49
CA ARG A 101 -13.85 13.03 8.49
C ARG A 101 -13.29 13.54 9.83
N THR A 102 -13.85 13.07 10.95
CA THR A 102 -13.37 13.40 12.29
C THR A 102 -11.89 13.04 12.45
N HIS A 103 -11.50 11.85 11.97
CA HIS A 103 -10.12 11.39 12.03
C HIS A 103 -9.17 12.37 11.35
N VAL A 104 -9.49 12.71 10.11
CA VAL A 104 -8.71 13.62 9.28
C VAL A 104 -8.64 15.01 9.90
N GLU A 105 -9.76 15.53 10.39
CA GLU A 105 -9.82 16.85 11.01
C GLU A 105 -8.95 16.92 12.28
N LYS A 106 -9.03 15.91 13.17
CA LYS A 106 -8.25 15.86 14.41
C LYS A 106 -6.74 15.72 14.13
N TRP A 107 -6.36 14.84 13.21
CA TRP A 107 -4.95 14.65 12.85
C TRP A 107 -4.37 15.84 12.06
N ALA A 108 -5.15 16.42 11.13
CA ALA A 108 -4.73 17.63 10.43
C ALA A 108 -4.59 18.82 11.39
N ALA A 109 -5.50 18.97 12.36
CA ALA A 109 -5.37 20.02 13.39
C ALA A 109 -4.10 19.84 14.21
N LYS A 110 -3.81 18.61 14.66
CA LYS A 110 -2.57 18.30 15.39
C LYS A 110 -1.32 18.62 14.56
N ALA A 111 -1.29 18.22 13.29
CA ALA A 111 -0.19 18.51 12.38
C ALA A 111 -0.05 20.02 12.11
N MET A 112 -1.18 20.73 12.00
CA MET A 112 -1.22 22.19 11.80
C MET A 112 -0.69 22.95 13.00
N THR A 113 -0.97 22.51 14.23
CA THR A 113 -0.35 23.09 15.44
C THR A 113 1.17 22.94 15.40
N ALA A 114 1.69 21.75 15.06
CA ALA A 114 3.13 21.53 14.94
C ALA A 114 3.77 22.37 13.82
N ALA A 115 3.12 22.45 12.66
CA ALA A 115 3.59 23.25 11.54
C ALA A 115 3.57 24.75 11.85
N GLY A 116 2.53 25.24 12.52
CA GLY A 116 2.40 26.64 12.96
C GLY A 116 3.48 27.03 13.96
N PHE A 117 3.81 26.14 14.90
CA PHE A 117 4.94 26.37 15.81
C PHE A 117 6.25 26.55 15.05
N LEU A 118 6.57 25.65 14.10
CA LEU A 118 7.77 25.77 13.27
C LEU A 118 7.77 27.03 12.40
N GLN A 119 6.60 27.42 11.89
CA GLN A 119 6.44 28.65 11.12
C GLN A 119 6.75 29.88 11.97
N ASN A 120 6.36 29.89 13.25
CA ASN A 120 6.62 31.02 14.14
C ASN A 120 8.11 31.19 14.51
N LEU A 121 8.95 30.18 14.29
CA LEU A 121 10.39 30.23 14.56
C LEU A 121 11.20 30.88 13.42
N SER A 122 10.57 31.16 12.27
CA SER A 122 11.24 31.66 11.08
C SER A 122 10.40 32.69 10.33
N ASN A 123 11.04 33.71 9.77
CA ASN A 123 10.46 34.63 8.80
C ASN A 123 11.41 34.81 7.62
N THR A 124 11.02 35.63 6.64
CA THR A 124 11.79 35.86 5.40
C THR A 124 13.19 36.45 5.63
N ARG A 125 13.45 37.07 6.79
CA ARG A 125 14.70 37.76 7.12
C ARG A 125 15.55 37.04 8.17
N ARG A 126 14.93 36.33 9.12
CA ARG A 126 15.59 35.67 10.27
C ARG A 126 14.86 34.38 10.59
N GLY A 127 15.59 33.34 10.97
CA GLY A 127 14.98 32.08 11.35
C GLY A 127 15.95 30.92 11.40
N ILE A 128 15.39 29.74 11.60
CA ILE A 128 16.12 28.47 11.60
C ILE A 128 16.58 28.16 10.16
N PRO A 129 17.82 27.66 9.95
CA PRO A 129 18.27 27.25 8.63
C PRO A 129 17.29 26.28 7.93
N PRO A 130 16.98 26.48 6.63
CA PRO A 130 15.98 25.68 5.92
C PRO A 130 16.17 24.16 6.03
N ARG A 131 17.43 23.69 6.03
CA ARG A 131 17.75 22.27 6.18
C ARG A 131 17.30 21.71 7.53
N SER A 132 17.48 22.46 8.61
CA SER A 132 17.08 22.06 9.96
C SER A 132 15.56 22.12 10.13
N THR A 133 14.91 23.16 9.60
CA THR A 133 13.45 23.24 9.61
C THR A 133 12.81 22.12 8.80
N ARG A 134 13.40 21.77 7.64
CA ARG A 134 12.96 20.61 6.85
C ARG A 134 13.08 19.33 7.65
N HIS A 135 14.19 19.12 8.35
CA HIS A 135 14.35 17.95 9.21
C HIS A 135 13.27 17.90 10.31
N ALA A 136 12.99 19.03 10.96
CA ALA A 136 11.93 19.13 11.97
C ALA A 136 10.53 18.87 11.39
N VAL A 137 10.22 19.38 10.20
CA VAL A 137 8.96 19.09 9.49
C VAL A 137 8.86 17.60 9.18
N THR A 138 9.93 16.99 8.66
CA THR A 138 9.98 15.55 8.34
C THR A 138 9.83 14.68 9.59
N ALA A 139 10.35 15.10 10.74
CA ALA A 139 10.28 14.33 11.99
C ALA A 139 8.97 14.55 12.77
N CYS A 140 8.38 15.75 12.73
CA CYS A 140 7.29 16.13 13.64
C CYS A 140 5.95 16.34 12.95
N VAL A 141 5.94 16.80 11.69
CA VAL A 141 4.69 17.13 10.97
C VAL A 141 4.30 15.98 10.04
N LEU A 142 5.24 15.51 9.23
CA LEU A 142 4.93 14.47 8.25
C LEU A 142 4.42 13.18 8.89
N PRO A 143 4.97 12.64 10.00
CA PRO A 143 4.49 11.39 10.57
C PRO A 143 3.02 11.45 10.99
N ILE A 144 2.59 12.60 11.53
CA ILE A 144 1.19 12.88 11.88
C ILE A 144 0.28 12.82 10.64
N LEU A 145 0.78 13.32 9.51
CA LEU A 145 0.07 13.27 8.22
C LEU A 145 0.22 11.93 7.49
N TYR A 146 1.22 11.10 7.81
CA TYR A 146 1.48 9.77 7.22
C TYR A 146 0.62 8.68 7.88
N THR A 147 0.57 8.64 9.20
CA THR A 147 -0.06 7.52 9.93
C THR A 147 -1.57 7.64 9.99
N ALA A 148 -2.11 8.85 9.98
CA ALA A 148 -3.56 9.06 10.04
C ALA A 148 -4.29 8.52 8.79
N PRO A 149 -3.84 8.78 7.55
CA PRO A 149 -4.57 8.36 6.35
C PRO A 149 -4.35 6.91 5.95
N MET A 150 -3.44 6.19 6.63
CA MET A 150 -3.13 4.78 6.33
C MET A 150 -4.39 3.90 6.28
N TYR A 151 -5.39 4.27 7.09
CA TYR A 151 -6.66 3.55 7.24
C TYR A 151 -7.83 4.20 6.49
N VAL A 152 -7.57 5.23 5.66
CA VAL A 152 -8.62 6.02 5.00
C VAL A 152 -8.51 5.85 3.48
N PRO A 153 -9.62 5.56 2.77
CA PRO A 153 -9.60 5.46 1.32
C PRO A 153 -9.08 6.74 0.65
N SER A 154 -8.04 6.62 -0.18
CA SER A 154 -7.39 7.76 -0.88
C SER A 154 -8.27 8.48 -1.90
N ARG A 155 -9.49 8.00 -2.15
CA ARG A 155 -10.47 8.62 -3.07
C ARG A 155 -11.20 9.82 -2.46
N ILE A 156 -10.99 10.12 -1.18
CA ILE A 156 -11.67 11.24 -0.51
C ILE A 156 -10.94 12.56 -0.82
N THR A 157 -11.46 13.35 -1.76
CA THR A 157 -10.91 14.67 -2.15
C THR A 157 -10.75 15.62 -0.97
N TYR A 158 -11.72 15.60 -0.04
CA TYR A 158 -11.68 16.42 1.17
C TYR A 158 -10.41 16.16 2.01
N LEU A 159 -10.02 14.89 2.16
CA LEU A 159 -8.82 14.47 2.88
C LEU A 159 -7.56 15.05 2.24
N LYS A 160 -7.42 14.90 0.92
CA LYS A 160 -6.28 15.44 0.16
C LYS A 160 -6.13 16.94 0.40
N ASN A 161 -7.24 17.67 0.34
CA ASN A 161 -7.24 19.13 0.51
C ASN A 161 -6.83 19.55 1.93
N ARG A 162 -7.31 18.86 2.97
CA ARG A 162 -6.95 19.16 4.37
C ARG A 162 -5.47 18.88 4.66
N ILE A 163 -4.93 17.78 4.15
CA ILE A 163 -3.50 17.47 4.27
C ILE A 163 -2.68 18.51 3.51
N GLN A 164 -3.06 18.84 2.27
CA GLN A 164 -2.34 19.81 1.44
C GLN A 164 -2.28 21.18 2.10
N LEU A 165 -3.36 21.62 2.76
CA LEU A 165 -3.37 22.87 3.52
C LEU A 165 -2.30 22.89 4.63
N THR A 166 -2.14 21.78 5.35
CA THR A 166 -1.14 21.65 6.41
C THR A 166 0.27 21.61 5.84
N LEU A 167 0.48 20.91 4.73
CA LEU A 167 1.77 20.89 4.02
C LEU A 167 2.16 22.28 3.52
N ASN A 168 1.20 23.06 3.03
CA ASN A 168 1.45 24.43 2.56
C ASN A 168 1.98 25.35 3.67
N VAL A 169 1.54 25.14 4.91
CA VAL A 169 2.05 25.86 6.09
C VAL A 169 3.46 25.36 6.42
N ALA A 170 3.66 24.04 6.49
CA ALA A 170 4.96 23.44 6.80
C ALA A 170 6.04 23.80 5.78
N MET A 171 5.72 23.81 4.48
CA MET A 171 6.64 24.21 3.41
C MET A 171 7.06 25.69 3.53
N ARG A 172 6.14 26.56 3.92
CA ARG A 172 6.44 27.98 4.17
C ARG A 172 7.27 28.20 5.44
N ALA A 173 7.25 27.28 6.39
CA ALA A 173 8.19 27.30 7.51
C ALA A 173 9.61 26.94 7.06
N ILE A 174 9.76 26.03 6.08
CA ILE A 174 11.05 25.57 5.56
C ILE A 174 11.74 26.65 4.70
N ALA A 175 11.01 27.20 3.73
CA ALA A 175 11.59 28.12 2.75
C ALA A 175 11.34 29.57 3.17
N PRO A 176 12.37 30.45 3.21
CA PRO A 176 12.21 31.87 3.52
C PRO A 176 11.64 32.63 2.29
N VAL A 177 10.40 32.33 1.95
CA VAL A 177 9.75 32.79 0.72
C VAL A 177 8.50 33.59 1.02
N TRP A 178 8.12 34.47 0.09
CA TRP A 178 6.90 35.25 0.19
C TRP A 178 5.66 34.35 0.19
N CYS A 179 4.60 34.78 0.88
CA CYS A 179 3.35 34.02 0.96
C CYS A 179 2.72 33.75 -0.42
N THR A 180 3.04 34.59 -1.42
CA THR A 180 2.59 34.54 -2.81
C THR A 180 3.31 33.51 -3.69
N MET A 181 4.38 32.86 -3.20
CA MET A 181 5.10 31.87 -3.99
C MET A 181 4.17 30.72 -4.43
N PRO A 182 4.16 30.35 -5.73
CA PRO A 182 3.34 29.24 -6.22
C PRO A 182 3.62 27.93 -5.48
N ILE A 183 2.56 27.17 -5.19
CA ILE A 183 2.66 25.90 -4.41
C ILE A 183 3.57 24.88 -5.11
N VAL A 184 3.56 24.82 -6.45
CA VAL A 184 4.42 23.92 -7.22
C VAL A 184 5.90 24.24 -6.99
N ALA A 185 6.25 25.53 -6.93
CA ALA A 185 7.61 25.96 -6.62
C ALA A 185 7.99 25.58 -5.18
N LEU A 186 7.08 25.77 -4.20
CA LEU A 186 7.30 25.35 -2.81
C LEU A 186 7.63 23.86 -2.69
N HIS A 187 6.93 22.98 -3.41
CA HIS A 187 7.22 21.55 -3.40
C HIS A 187 8.64 21.25 -3.90
N ARG A 188 9.08 21.93 -4.96
CA ARG A 188 10.43 21.79 -5.53
C ARG A 188 11.51 22.28 -4.56
N GLU A 189 11.36 23.48 -4.02
CA GLU A 189 12.36 24.12 -3.15
C GLU A 189 12.49 23.40 -1.79
N THR A 190 11.37 22.98 -1.21
CA THR A 190 11.37 22.32 0.10
C THR A 190 11.64 20.81 -0.01
N GLY A 191 11.42 20.22 -1.19
CA GLY A 191 11.47 18.78 -1.41
C GLY A 191 10.46 18.00 -0.56
N ILE A 192 9.36 18.64 -0.15
CA ILE A 192 8.21 17.99 0.48
C ILE A 192 7.22 17.62 -0.63
N PRO A 193 6.83 16.34 -0.78
CA PRO A 193 5.89 15.95 -1.83
C PRO A 193 4.45 16.45 -1.58
N PRO A 194 3.64 16.63 -2.63
CA PRO A 194 2.22 16.97 -2.49
C PRO A 194 1.43 15.87 -1.79
N ALA A 195 0.28 16.24 -1.22
CA ALA A 195 -0.58 15.35 -0.43
C ALA A 195 -0.94 14.06 -1.20
N THR A 196 -1.16 14.16 -2.52
CA THR A 196 -1.46 13.00 -3.37
C THR A 196 -0.34 11.96 -3.35
N LEU A 197 0.92 12.40 -3.47
CA LEU A 197 2.07 11.49 -3.45
C LEU A 197 2.37 10.97 -2.05
N LEU A 198 2.16 11.80 -1.02
CA LEU A 198 2.28 11.36 0.38
C LEU A 198 1.26 10.28 0.74
N LEU A 199 0.01 10.46 0.32
CA LEU A 199 -1.06 9.49 0.54
C LEU A 199 -0.83 8.21 -0.23
N ALA A 200 -0.40 8.31 -1.50
CA ALA A 200 0.00 7.16 -2.27
C ALA A 200 1.11 6.39 -1.51
N ASP A 201 2.16 7.07 -1.05
CA ASP A 201 3.25 6.46 -0.27
C ASP A 201 2.78 5.81 1.02
N ALA A 202 1.88 6.46 1.78
CA ALA A 202 1.31 5.89 2.99
C ALA A 202 0.54 4.60 2.70
N GLN A 203 -0.25 4.57 1.62
CA GLN A 203 -0.93 3.37 1.16
C GLN A 203 0.07 2.28 0.72
N ARG A 204 1.19 2.65 0.08
CA ARG A 204 2.26 1.69 -0.25
C ARG A 204 2.76 0.95 0.99
N ARG A 205 2.94 1.68 2.10
CA ARG A 205 3.42 1.12 3.37
C ARG A 205 2.35 0.34 4.13
N ALA A 206 1.09 0.70 3.93
CA ALA A 206 -0.08 0.02 4.52
C ALA A 206 -0.43 -1.30 3.83
N ALA A 207 0.01 -1.47 2.58
CA ALA A 207 -0.34 -2.62 1.76
C ALA A 207 -0.02 -3.92 2.53
N PRO A 208 -0.97 -4.87 2.60
CA PRO A 208 -0.77 -6.12 3.32
C PRO A 208 0.51 -6.79 2.86
N ASP A 209 1.23 -7.41 3.80
CA ASP A 209 2.41 -8.19 3.49
C ASP A 209 2.04 -9.30 2.49
N PRO A 210 2.63 -9.35 1.28
CA PRO A 210 2.35 -10.39 0.30
C PRO A 210 2.63 -11.81 0.81
N THR A 211 3.50 -11.97 1.81
CA THR A 211 3.82 -13.28 2.41
C THR A 211 2.77 -13.77 3.41
N GLY A 212 1.92 -12.86 3.93
CA GLY A 212 1.03 -13.16 5.04
C GLY A 212 1.72 -13.51 6.36
N GLY A 213 3.05 -13.31 6.47
CA GLY A 213 3.85 -13.68 7.64
C GLY A 213 4.12 -15.19 7.78
N VAL A 214 3.86 -15.96 6.73
CA VAL A 214 4.03 -17.43 6.71
C VAL A 214 5.47 -17.78 6.32
N ASP A 215 6.03 -18.84 6.91
CA ASP A 215 7.36 -19.33 6.53
C ASP A 215 7.38 -19.90 5.09
N LYS A 216 8.57 -19.92 4.47
CA LYS A 216 8.72 -20.37 3.07
C LYS A 216 8.26 -21.81 2.83
N THR A 217 8.44 -22.70 3.79
CA THR A 217 8.11 -24.13 3.63
C THR A 217 6.60 -24.34 3.68
N GLN A 218 5.92 -23.68 4.60
CA GLN A 218 4.46 -23.68 4.67
C GLN A 218 3.86 -22.97 3.45
N ALA A 219 4.42 -21.83 3.05
CA ALA A 219 4.00 -21.12 1.85
C ALA A 219 4.12 -21.98 0.59
N ALA A 220 5.18 -22.77 0.45
CA ALA A 220 5.36 -23.67 -0.69
C ALA A 220 4.30 -24.76 -0.71
N ARG A 221 3.98 -25.36 0.45
CA ARG A 221 2.88 -26.33 0.58
C ARG A 221 1.53 -25.73 0.21
N ASP A 222 1.25 -24.51 0.68
CA ASP A 222 0.01 -23.79 0.37
C ASP A 222 -0.07 -23.44 -1.12
N PHE A 223 1.06 -23.10 -1.74
CA PHE A 223 1.16 -22.84 -3.16
C PHE A 223 0.90 -24.09 -4.00
N HIS A 224 1.51 -25.23 -3.67
CA HIS A 224 1.22 -26.51 -4.33
C HIS A 224 -0.23 -26.95 -4.13
N SER A 225 -0.82 -26.71 -2.96
CA SER A 225 -2.23 -27.01 -2.70
C SER A 225 -3.13 -26.14 -3.57
N TRP A 226 -2.79 -24.85 -3.72
CA TRP A 226 -3.48 -23.94 -4.62
C TRP A 226 -3.38 -24.37 -6.10
N LEU A 227 -2.20 -24.82 -6.56
CA LEU A 227 -2.02 -25.32 -7.94
C LEU A 227 -2.95 -26.51 -8.26
N ARG A 228 -3.26 -27.37 -7.28
CA ARG A 228 -4.15 -28.52 -7.47
C ARG A 228 -5.63 -28.16 -7.62
N VAL A 229 -6.03 -26.99 -7.11
CA VAL A 229 -7.42 -26.51 -7.15
C VAL A 229 -7.59 -25.30 -8.08
N CYS A 230 -6.49 -24.89 -8.74
CA CYS A 230 -6.51 -23.82 -9.72
C CYS A 230 -7.29 -24.30 -10.96
N PRO A 231 -8.23 -23.50 -11.49
CA PRO A 231 -8.97 -23.89 -12.69
C PRO A 231 -8.03 -24.19 -13.88
N GLU A 232 -8.37 -25.20 -14.69
CA GLU A 232 -7.54 -25.63 -15.83
C GLU A 232 -7.45 -24.55 -16.93
N ASP A 233 -8.41 -23.64 -16.96
CA ASP A 233 -8.51 -22.49 -17.85
C ASP A 233 -7.86 -21.23 -17.25
N THR A 234 -6.93 -21.37 -16.31
CA THR A 234 -6.16 -20.26 -15.73
C THR A 234 -4.72 -20.26 -16.24
N LEU A 235 -4.27 -19.11 -16.76
CA LEU A 235 -2.87 -18.89 -17.12
C LEU A 235 -2.06 -18.45 -15.90
N ILE A 236 -1.03 -19.22 -15.58
CA ILE A 236 -0.12 -18.93 -14.47
C ILE A 236 1.20 -18.43 -15.04
N VAL A 237 1.52 -17.17 -14.76
CA VAL A 237 2.77 -16.54 -15.19
C VAL A 237 3.72 -16.53 -14.00
N TYR A 238 4.89 -17.12 -14.14
CA TYR A 238 5.97 -17.03 -13.15
C TYR A 238 7.03 -16.09 -13.68
N THR A 239 7.51 -15.17 -12.85
CA THR A 239 8.52 -14.20 -13.26
C THR A 239 9.58 -14.02 -12.19
N ASP A 240 10.82 -13.81 -12.63
CA ASP A 240 11.94 -13.54 -11.74
C ASP A 240 12.92 -12.52 -12.37
N GLY A 241 13.74 -11.90 -11.53
CA GLY A 241 14.81 -10.99 -11.91
C GLY A 241 16.14 -11.41 -11.28
N SER A 242 17.20 -11.35 -12.07
CA SER A 242 18.55 -11.75 -11.65
C SER A 242 19.56 -10.65 -11.96
N GLN A 243 20.72 -10.71 -11.30
CA GLN A 243 21.87 -9.84 -11.56
C GLN A 243 23.14 -10.68 -11.61
N SER A 244 23.94 -10.47 -12.66
CA SER A 244 25.27 -11.07 -12.77
C SER A 244 26.27 -10.37 -11.84
N GLU A 245 27.41 -11.03 -11.60
CA GLU A 245 28.52 -10.46 -10.82
C GLU A 245 29.04 -9.13 -11.40
N ASP A 246 29.01 -8.98 -12.73
CA ASP A 246 29.36 -7.75 -13.45
C ASP A 246 28.29 -6.64 -13.35
N GLY A 247 27.20 -6.89 -12.61
CA GLY A 247 26.11 -5.95 -12.38
C GLY A 247 25.09 -5.86 -13.51
N ALA A 248 25.11 -6.77 -14.48
CA ALA A 248 24.10 -6.85 -15.53
C ALA A 248 22.82 -7.50 -15.00
N CYS A 249 21.69 -6.82 -15.12
CA CYS A 249 20.41 -7.35 -14.68
C CYS A 249 19.64 -7.97 -15.85
N GLY A 250 18.88 -9.03 -15.57
CA GLY A 250 18.06 -9.74 -16.54
C GLY A 250 16.76 -10.20 -15.91
N TYR A 251 15.70 -10.29 -16.71
CA TYR A 251 14.41 -10.81 -16.31
C TYR A 251 14.11 -12.12 -17.04
N GLY A 252 13.30 -12.96 -16.42
CA GLY A 252 12.79 -14.19 -16.99
C GLY A 252 11.30 -14.35 -16.67
N TYR A 253 10.55 -14.94 -17.61
CA TYR A 253 9.18 -15.34 -17.37
C TYR A 253 8.87 -16.68 -18.03
N SER A 254 8.00 -17.46 -17.38
CA SER A 254 7.38 -18.65 -17.97
C SER A 254 5.87 -18.61 -17.74
N VAL A 255 5.10 -18.98 -18.76
CA VAL A 255 3.63 -18.99 -18.73
C VAL A 255 3.18 -20.43 -18.84
N TRP A 256 2.23 -20.81 -17.99
CA TRP A 256 1.76 -22.18 -17.84
C TRP A 256 0.24 -22.24 -17.94
N LEU A 257 -0.26 -23.29 -18.58
CA LEU A 257 -1.67 -23.69 -18.55
C LEU A 257 -1.73 -25.09 -17.95
N GLY A 258 -2.30 -25.21 -16.75
CA GLY A 258 -2.21 -26.43 -15.96
C GLY A 258 -0.75 -26.86 -15.73
N PRO A 259 -0.37 -28.12 -16.00
CA PRO A 259 1.00 -28.61 -15.81
C PRO A 259 1.95 -28.32 -16.98
N SER A 260 1.51 -27.62 -18.03
CA SER A 260 2.28 -27.42 -19.26
C SER A 260 2.79 -25.99 -19.40
N GLU A 261 4.08 -25.83 -19.69
CA GLU A 261 4.67 -24.54 -20.10
C GLU A 261 4.21 -24.24 -21.54
N VAL A 262 3.59 -23.08 -21.75
CA VAL A 262 2.98 -22.71 -23.04
C VAL A 262 3.78 -21.64 -23.78
N THR A 263 4.47 -20.77 -23.05
CA THR A 263 5.41 -19.80 -23.61
C THR A 263 6.37 -19.32 -22.52
N TYR A 264 7.55 -18.87 -22.91
CA TYR A 264 8.56 -18.37 -22.00
C TYR A 264 9.43 -17.33 -22.71
N GLY A 265 10.15 -16.55 -21.93
CA GLY A 265 11.07 -15.57 -22.46
C GLY A 265 11.99 -14.98 -21.41
N SER A 266 13.02 -14.31 -21.88
CA SER A 266 13.99 -13.62 -21.04
C SER A 266 14.50 -12.38 -21.76
N GLY A 267 14.97 -11.40 -21.01
CA GLY A 267 15.59 -10.22 -21.58
C GLY A 267 16.55 -9.54 -20.62
N ARG A 268 17.43 -8.72 -21.18
CA ARG A 268 18.38 -7.93 -20.41
C ARG A 268 17.79 -6.57 -20.05
N VAL A 269 18.03 -6.13 -18.82
CA VAL A 269 17.76 -4.76 -18.37
C VAL A 269 19.10 -4.08 -18.07
N LEU A 270 19.61 -3.35 -19.06
CA LEU A 270 20.88 -2.64 -18.94
C LEU A 270 20.76 -1.51 -17.91
N LEU A 271 21.81 -1.37 -17.08
CA LEU A 271 21.95 -0.27 -16.11
C LEU A 271 20.75 -0.13 -15.17
N ALA A 272 20.23 -1.26 -14.70
CA ALA A 272 19.10 -1.37 -13.80
C ALA A 272 19.48 -2.11 -12.52
N GLU A 273 18.61 -2.12 -11.52
CA GLU A 273 18.74 -2.97 -10.34
C GLU A 273 17.90 -4.25 -10.52
N VAL A 274 18.19 -5.33 -9.76
CA VAL A 274 17.41 -6.59 -9.80
C VAL A 274 15.91 -6.33 -9.68
N TYR A 275 15.54 -5.40 -8.81
CA TYR A 275 14.17 -4.95 -8.62
C TYR A 275 13.49 -4.45 -9.91
N ASP A 276 14.21 -3.72 -10.76
CA ASP A 276 13.67 -3.23 -12.03
C ASP A 276 13.44 -4.40 -13.01
N ALA A 277 14.36 -5.37 -13.02
CA ALA A 277 14.23 -6.57 -13.82
C ALA A 277 13.01 -7.42 -13.41
N GLU A 278 12.75 -7.58 -12.11
CA GLU A 278 11.54 -8.30 -11.66
C GLU A 278 10.24 -7.65 -12.13
N VAL A 279 10.15 -6.32 -12.05
CA VAL A 279 8.95 -5.58 -12.50
C VAL A 279 8.80 -5.63 -14.02
N GLU A 280 9.91 -5.53 -14.76
CA GLU A 280 9.90 -5.67 -16.23
C GLU A 280 9.52 -7.10 -16.64
N GLY A 281 10.03 -8.12 -15.95
CA GLY A 281 9.69 -9.53 -16.14
C GLY A 281 8.20 -9.79 -15.95
N ALA A 282 7.60 -9.20 -14.93
CA ALA A 282 6.15 -9.27 -14.71
C ALA A 282 5.34 -8.66 -15.84
N LEU A 283 5.77 -7.51 -16.39
CA LEU A 283 5.13 -6.87 -17.53
C LEU A 283 5.22 -7.73 -18.79
N GLU A 284 6.41 -8.24 -19.10
CA GLU A 284 6.63 -9.05 -20.30
C GLU A 284 5.95 -10.42 -20.19
N GLY A 285 5.96 -11.04 -19.01
CA GLY A 285 5.21 -12.27 -18.73
C GLY A 285 3.70 -12.07 -18.88
N LEU A 286 3.15 -10.95 -18.38
CA LEU A 286 1.74 -10.61 -18.60
C LEU A 286 1.42 -10.40 -20.08
N ARG A 287 2.29 -9.71 -20.83
CA ARG A 287 2.11 -9.53 -22.28
C ARG A 287 2.11 -10.86 -23.03
N ALA A 288 3.02 -11.76 -22.67
CA ALA A 288 3.08 -13.10 -23.26
C ALA A 288 1.80 -13.88 -22.97
N ALA A 289 1.31 -13.85 -21.73
CA ALA A 289 0.05 -14.50 -21.36
C ALA A 289 -1.16 -13.89 -22.10
N LEU A 290 -1.24 -12.57 -22.21
CA LEU A 290 -2.29 -11.88 -22.97
C LEU A 290 -2.26 -12.23 -24.47
N THR A 291 -1.07 -12.51 -25.02
CA THR A 291 -0.94 -12.92 -26.42
C THR A 291 -1.44 -14.36 -26.64
N TRP A 292 -1.28 -15.21 -25.63
CA TRP A 292 -1.67 -16.61 -25.68
C TRP A 292 -3.14 -16.85 -25.29
N SER A 293 -3.69 -16.00 -24.42
CA SER A 293 -5.10 -16.04 -24.02
C SER A 293 -6.04 -15.87 -25.22
N PRO A 294 -7.17 -16.58 -25.27
CA PRO A 294 -8.22 -16.34 -26.26
C PRO A 294 -8.64 -14.87 -26.30
N ARG A 295 -8.89 -14.35 -27.51
CA ARG A 295 -9.31 -12.95 -27.73
C ARG A 295 -10.82 -12.74 -27.63
N THR A 296 -11.57 -13.83 -27.50
CA THR A 296 -13.02 -13.84 -27.32
C THR A 296 -13.36 -13.46 -25.87
N PRO A 297 -14.11 -12.35 -25.62
CA PRO A 297 -14.37 -11.84 -24.26
C PRO A 297 -15.07 -12.84 -23.33
N ASP A 298 -15.83 -13.78 -23.90
CA ASP A 298 -16.58 -14.84 -23.22
C ASP A 298 -15.74 -16.09 -22.91
N GLN A 299 -14.51 -16.17 -23.42
CA GLN A 299 -13.60 -17.31 -23.25
C GLN A 299 -12.23 -16.88 -22.71
N GLN A 300 -12.15 -15.67 -22.17
CA GLN A 300 -10.88 -15.11 -21.70
C GLN A 300 -10.46 -15.81 -20.40
N TRP A 301 -9.24 -16.34 -20.41
CA TRP A 301 -8.71 -17.10 -19.29
C TRP A 301 -8.20 -16.19 -18.17
N PRO A 302 -8.54 -16.43 -16.89
CA PRO A 302 -7.95 -15.69 -15.79
C PRO A 302 -6.42 -15.77 -15.82
N ILE A 303 -5.73 -14.68 -15.48
CA ILE A 303 -4.26 -14.63 -15.45
C ILE A 303 -3.79 -14.40 -14.01
N VAL A 304 -2.90 -15.26 -13.53
CA VAL A 304 -2.27 -15.14 -12.21
C VAL A 304 -0.77 -14.94 -12.38
N VAL A 305 -0.28 -13.73 -12.06
CA VAL A 305 1.15 -13.41 -12.11
C VAL A 305 1.79 -13.67 -10.75
N CYS A 306 2.73 -14.62 -10.73
CA CYS A 306 3.45 -15.13 -9.58
C CYS A 306 4.85 -14.55 -9.54
N LEU A 307 5.19 -13.90 -8.43
CA LEU A 307 6.50 -13.33 -8.16
C LEU A 307 6.98 -13.78 -6.78
N ASP A 308 8.29 -13.92 -6.59
CA ASP A 308 8.87 -14.24 -5.30
C ASP A 308 9.41 -13.03 -4.52
N ASN A 309 9.61 -11.90 -5.20
CA ASN A 309 9.94 -10.64 -4.56
C ASN A 309 8.70 -9.82 -4.19
N THR A 310 8.50 -9.68 -2.87
CA THR A 310 7.41 -8.90 -2.28
C THR A 310 7.45 -7.41 -2.65
N ALA A 311 8.64 -6.85 -2.90
CA ALA A 311 8.80 -5.46 -3.31
C ALA A 311 8.29 -5.25 -4.74
N ALA A 312 8.54 -6.18 -5.66
CA ALA A 312 8.01 -6.13 -7.03
C ALA A 312 6.48 -6.32 -7.04
N ILE A 313 5.94 -7.23 -6.23
CA ILE A 313 4.48 -7.37 -6.06
C ILE A 313 3.85 -6.06 -5.61
N ARG A 314 4.44 -5.40 -4.60
CA ARG A 314 3.97 -4.08 -4.15
C ARG A 314 4.04 -3.06 -5.29
N ALA A 315 5.14 -3.04 -6.05
CA ALA A 315 5.34 -2.15 -7.19
C ALA A 315 4.16 -2.22 -8.17
N ILE A 316 3.86 -3.43 -8.61
CA ILE A 316 2.86 -3.74 -9.63
C ILE A 316 1.44 -3.46 -9.11
N ARG A 317 1.19 -3.65 -7.81
CA ARG A 317 -0.09 -3.31 -7.16
C ARG A 317 -0.33 -1.80 -7.00
N GLY A 318 0.46 -0.95 -7.67
CA GLY A 318 0.29 0.51 -7.69
C GLY A 318 1.26 1.27 -6.80
N SER A 319 2.35 0.64 -6.39
CA SER A 319 3.35 1.22 -5.49
C SER A 319 4.78 1.27 -6.08
N PRO A 320 5.00 1.55 -7.37
CA PRO A 320 6.32 1.40 -7.95
C PRO A 320 7.33 2.44 -7.44
N SER A 321 8.61 2.05 -7.47
CA SER A 321 9.72 3.00 -7.37
C SER A 321 9.74 3.90 -8.61
N ILE A 322 10.47 5.01 -8.57
CA ILE A 322 10.63 5.89 -9.74
C ILE A 322 11.26 5.15 -10.93
N SER A 323 12.19 4.21 -10.68
CA SER A 323 12.90 3.50 -11.76
C SER A 323 12.01 2.50 -12.50
N SER A 324 11.10 1.83 -11.80
CA SER A 324 10.20 0.83 -12.39
C SER A 324 8.77 1.35 -12.61
N GLN A 325 8.54 2.67 -12.43
CA GLN A 325 7.23 3.29 -12.55
C GLN A 325 6.59 3.05 -13.92
N ALA A 326 7.34 3.26 -15.00
CA ALA A 326 6.82 3.09 -16.35
C ALA A 326 6.39 1.63 -16.64
N ALA A 327 7.14 0.66 -16.12
CA ALA A 327 6.86 -0.76 -16.28
C ALA A 327 5.60 -1.16 -15.50
N ALA A 328 5.51 -0.75 -14.23
CA ALA A 328 4.36 -0.99 -13.38
C ALA A 328 3.08 -0.29 -13.90
N GLU A 329 3.17 0.92 -14.45
CA GLU A 329 2.04 1.62 -15.07
C GLU A 329 1.52 0.86 -16.29
N LYS A 330 2.42 0.39 -17.18
CA LYS A 330 2.05 -0.45 -18.32
C LYS A 330 1.45 -1.79 -17.89
N PHE A 331 1.95 -2.38 -16.81
CA PHE A 331 1.37 -3.59 -16.25
C PHE A 331 -0.06 -3.32 -15.78
N ALA A 332 -0.26 -2.27 -14.99
CA ALA A 332 -1.56 -1.91 -14.45
C ALA A 332 -2.57 -1.60 -15.56
N GLU A 333 -2.14 -0.92 -16.63
CA GLU A 333 -2.96 -0.67 -17.82
C GLU A 333 -3.35 -1.96 -18.53
N ALA A 334 -2.40 -2.87 -18.75
CA ALA A 334 -2.66 -4.16 -19.40
C ALA A 334 -3.60 -5.04 -18.56
N ALA A 335 -3.36 -5.12 -17.25
CA ALA A 335 -4.20 -5.83 -16.29
C ALA A 335 -5.64 -5.26 -16.24
N ALA A 336 -5.78 -3.93 -16.22
CA ALA A 336 -7.08 -3.27 -16.22
C ALA A 336 -7.86 -3.48 -17.52
N ARG A 337 -7.19 -3.53 -18.68
CA ARG A 337 -7.83 -3.85 -19.96
C ARG A 337 -8.36 -5.27 -20.03
N HIS A 338 -7.66 -6.22 -19.42
CA HIS A 338 -8.08 -7.63 -19.36
C HIS A 338 -9.20 -7.85 -18.35
N GLY A 339 -9.15 -7.19 -17.19
CA GLY A 339 -10.21 -7.24 -16.18
C GLY A 339 -10.11 -8.44 -15.22
N ASP A 340 -9.47 -9.54 -15.61
CA ASP A 340 -9.22 -10.71 -14.74
C ASP A 340 -7.74 -11.07 -14.64
N VAL A 341 -6.96 -10.16 -14.04
CA VAL A 341 -5.53 -10.35 -13.75
C VAL A 341 -5.30 -10.18 -12.26
N SER A 342 -4.67 -11.17 -11.65
CA SER A 342 -4.32 -11.16 -10.23
C SER A 342 -2.81 -11.38 -10.03
N THR A 343 -2.30 -10.96 -8.87
CA THR A 343 -0.90 -11.16 -8.49
C THR A 343 -0.82 -12.02 -7.24
N ARG A 344 0.07 -13.01 -7.22
CA ARG A 344 0.27 -13.95 -6.11
C ARG A 344 1.76 -13.99 -5.74
N TRP A 345 2.03 -14.09 -4.44
CA TRP A 345 3.40 -14.36 -3.99
C TRP A 345 3.71 -15.86 -4.12
N CYS A 346 4.88 -16.16 -4.67
CA CYS A 346 5.42 -17.50 -4.85
C CYS A 346 6.73 -17.61 -4.05
N PRO A 347 6.92 -18.57 -3.15
CA PRO A 347 8.18 -18.65 -2.40
C PRO A 347 9.34 -19.10 -3.28
N GLY A 348 10.34 -18.23 -3.45
CA GLY A 348 11.55 -18.54 -4.23
C GLY A 348 12.45 -19.61 -3.58
N HIS A 349 13.09 -20.41 -4.44
CA HIS A 349 13.98 -21.55 -4.12
C HIS A 349 13.32 -22.64 -3.27
N THR A 350 12.10 -23.03 -3.66
CA THR A 350 11.32 -24.06 -2.97
C THR A 350 10.89 -25.22 -3.87
N GLY A 351 11.40 -25.28 -5.12
CA GLY A 351 11.09 -26.38 -6.03
C GLY A 351 9.76 -26.22 -6.78
N ILE A 352 9.17 -25.03 -6.78
CA ILE A 352 8.00 -24.72 -7.61
C ILE A 352 8.47 -24.58 -9.06
N ALA A 353 8.14 -25.56 -9.90
CA ALA A 353 8.68 -25.71 -11.25
C ALA A 353 8.66 -24.42 -12.09
N GLY A 354 7.53 -23.70 -12.11
CA GLY A 354 7.43 -22.45 -12.86
C GLY A 354 8.33 -21.33 -12.32
N ASN A 355 8.52 -21.23 -11.00
CA ASN A 355 9.40 -20.24 -10.39
C ASN A 355 10.88 -20.56 -10.65
N GLU A 356 11.28 -21.82 -10.49
CA GLU A 356 12.65 -22.26 -10.80
C GLU A 356 12.97 -22.04 -12.29
N ARG A 357 11.97 -22.24 -13.15
CA ARG A 357 12.08 -21.96 -14.58
C ARG A 357 12.26 -20.46 -14.87
N ALA A 358 11.51 -19.60 -14.19
CA ALA A 358 11.66 -18.15 -14.31
C ALA A 358 13.04 -17.66 -13.81
N ASP A 359 13.55 -18.19 -12.70
CA ASP A 359 14.90 -17.90 -12.17
C ASP A 359 16.00 -18.30 -13.16
N GLN A 360 15.87 -19.48 -13.77
CA GLN A 360 16.79 -19.91 -14.84
C GLN A 360 16.77 -18.93 -16.02
N LEU A 361 15.59 -18.55 -16.51
CA LEU A 361 15.43 -17.61 -17.62
C LEU A 361 15.95 -16.21 -17.27
N ALA A 362 15.81 -15.76 -16.01
CA ALA A 362 16.33 -14.48 -15.57
C ALA A 362 17.87 -14.46 -15.62
N LYS A 363 18.53 -15.55 -15.21
CA LYS A 363 19.98 -15.74 -15.33
C LYS A 363 20.45 -15.77 -16.79
N GLU A 364 19.66 -16.38 -17.67
CA GLU A 364 19.91 -16.33 -19.12
C GLU A 364 19.76 -14.90 -19.67
N GLY A 365 18.74 -14.16 -19.20
CA GLY A 365 18.52 -12.75 -19.54
C GLY A 365 19.68 -11.83 -19.18
N CYS A 366 20.40 -12.11 -18.08
CA CYS A 366 21.62 -11.36 -17.73
C CYS A 366 22.73 -11.48 -18.78
N ARG A 367 22.76 -12.60 -19.53
CA ARG A 367 23.77 -12.91 -20.54
C ARG A 367 23.37 -12.45 -21.95
N ALA A 368 22.11 -12.08 -22.16
CA ALA A 368 21.63 -11.65 -23.47
C ALA A 368 22.25 -10.32 -23.91
N GLU A 369 22.41 -10.12 -25.22
CA GLU A 369 22.68 -8.80 -25.78
C GLU A 369 21.37 -7.99 -25.77
N GLY A 370 21.38 -6.85 -25.07
CA GLY A 370 20.20 -6.01 -24.87
C GLY A 370 20.24 -4.75 -25.72
N PRO A 371 19.08 -4.17 -26.09
CA PRO A 371 19.05 -2.87 -26.75
C PRO A 371 19.64 -1.81 -25.83
N ASP A 372 20.45 -0.89 -26.39
CA ASP A 372 21.07 0.21 -25.65
C ASP A 372 19.97 1.08 -24.99
N ARG A 373 19.86 1.02 -23.65
CA ARG A 373 18.86 1.73 -22.85
C ARG A 373 19.57 2.69 -21.90
N SER A 374 19.01 3.87 -21.71
CA SER A 374 19.50 4.83 -20.72
C SER A 374 19.42 4.28 -19.29
N PRO A 375 20.40 4.59 -18.42
CA PRO A 375 20.45 4.08 -17.05
C PRO A 375 19.20 4.45 -16.23
N THR A 376 18.77 3.51 -15.39
CA THR A 376 17.65 3.74 -14.46
C THR A 376 18.05 4.73 -13.36
N TYR A 377 17.08 5.48 -12.83
CA TYR A 377 17.31 6.40 -11.71
C TYR A 377 17.92 5.70 -10.48
N ALA A 378 17.49 4.47 -10.18
CA ALA A 378 18.01 3.69 -9.06
C ALA A 378 19.50 3.38 -9.24
N ASN A 379 19.89 2.95 -10.45
CA ASN A 379 21.27 2.66 -10.80
C ASN A 379 22.16 3.93 -10.71
N ILE A 380 21.73 5.06 -11.30
CA ILE A 380 22.45 6.34 -11.21
C ILE A 380 22.65 6.75 -9.75
N LYS A 381 21.59 6.66 -8.94
CA LYS A 381 21.63 7.02 -7.52
C LYS A 381 22.59 6.13 -6.72
N ARG A 382 22.63 4.82 -7.00
CA ARG A 382 23.57 3.89 -6.38
C ARG A 382 25.00 4.22 -6.77
N GLN A 383 25.26 4.44 -8.06
CA GLN A 383 26.59 4.83 -8.56
C GLN A 383 27.07 6.14 -7.93
N ALA A 384 26.22 7.17 -7.86
CA ALA A 384 26.56 8.46 -7.24
C ALA A 384 26.87 8.31 -5.75
N LYS A 385 26.10 7.47 -5.01
CA LYS A 385 26.38 7.17 -3.61
C LYS A 385 27.69 6.40 -3.43
N ALA A 386 27.97 5.43 -4.30
CA ALA A 386 29.19 4.65 -4.26
C ALA A 386 30.42 5.54 -4.56
N ALA A 387 30.31 6.43 -5.55
CA ALA A 387 31.34 7.43 -5.85
C ALA A 387 31.59 8.34 -4.65
N ALA A 388 30.55 8.98 -4.12
CA ALA A 388 30.70 9.85 -2.93
C ALA A 388 31.30 9.12 -1.72
N ARG A 389 31.01 7.81 -1.56
CA ARG A 389 31.60 7.00 -0.49
C ARG A 389 33.06 6.68 -0.73
N ARG A 390 33.45 6.37 -1.98
CA ARG A 390 34.86 6.20 -2.36
C ARG A 390 35.62 7.50 -2.20
N ASP A 391 35.11 8.61 -2.73
CA ASP A 391 35.74 9.93 -2.59
C ASP A 391 35.95 10.30 -1.11
N PHE A 392 34.99 9.97 -0.24
CA PHE A 392 35.14 10.16 1.21
C PHE A 392 36.19 9.23 1.83
N GLN A 393 36.24 7.96 1.43
CA GLN A 393 37.26 7.01 1.89
C GLN A 393 38.66 7.42 1.43
N ASP A 394 38.80 7.88 0.19
CA ASP A 394 40.04 8.37 -0.40
C ASP A 394 40.51 9.65 0.31
N TRP A 395 39.60 10.60 0.54
CA TRP A 395 39.88 11.79 1.36
C TRP A 395 40.32 11.44 2.77
N TRP A 396 39.64 10.48 3.43
CA TRP A 396 39.99 10.03 4.78
C TRP A 396 41.36 9.33 4.82
N ALA A 397 41.67 8.52 3.81
CA ALA A 397 42.94 7.83 3.69
C ALA A 397 44.10 8.77 3.33
N ALA A 398 43.82 9.86 2.61
CA ALA A 398 44.81 10.88 2.27
C ALA A 398 45.30 11.69 3.49
N GLY A 399 44.54 11.70 4.58
CA GLY A 399 44.84 12.46 5.80
C GLY A 399 44.71 13.98 5.62
N PRO A 400 44.37 14.74 6.68
CA PRO A 400 44.35 16.21 6.62
C PRO A 400 45.75 16.83 6.54
#